data_AF-A0A816GEF7-F1
#
_entry.id   AF-A0A816GEF7-F1
#
_cell.length_a   1.000
_cell.length_b   1.000
_cell.length_c   1.000
_cell.angle_alpha   90.00
_cell.angle_beta   90.00
_cell.angle_gamma   90.00
#
_symmetry.space_group_name_H-M   'P 1'
#
loop_
_entity.id
_entity.type
_entity.pdbx_description
1 polymer ?
#
loop_
_entity_poly.entity_id
_entity_poly.type
_entity_poly.pdbx_seq_one_letter_code
_entity_poly.pdbx_strand_id
1 'polypeptide(L)'
;IEEEDYQGLRSSIDAYDNFDNISLAQRLEKHELTEFRRISAYLYKGNNRWKQAVELCKKDRLYKDSMTYAAESRQVDIAEDLISWFLTEKLFECFGACLFQCYDLLRPDVILELAWRHDIMDFAMPYMIQVMREYISKVDKLEQSDQVRTEIEETNNSKPIDFSAQGPLMITGPGMGIYPPAGAYGAGVVYPPYGGAPGYPGY
;
A
#
# COMPACT_ATOMS: atom_id res chain seq x y z
N ILE A 1 28.46 -9.14 25.09
CA ILE A 1 27.84 -8.37 26.20
C ILE A 1 28.93 -7.88 27.13
N GLU A 2 29.60 -8.76 27.89
CA GLU A 2 30.69 -8.36 28.81
C GLU A 2 31.93 -7.79 28.09
N GLU A 3 32.14 -8.16 26.82
CA GLU A 3 33.19 -7.62 25.93
C GLU A 3 32.78 -6.33 25.18
N GLU A 4 31.60 -5.77 25.47
CA GLU A 4 31.02 -4.55 24.87
C GLU A 4 30.87 -4.50 23.33
N ASP A 5 31.22 -5.57 22.60
CA ASP A 5 31.00 -5.66 21.16
C ASP A 5 29.51 -5.77 20.79
N TYR A 6 28.95 -4.64 20.36
CA TYR A 6 27.59 -4.51 19.84
C TYR A 6 27.48 -4.90 18.35
N GLN A 7 28.57 -4.84 17.58
CA GLN A 7 28.57 -5.17 16.15
C GLN A 7 28.60 -6.68 15.93
N GLY A 8 29.48 -7.38 16.66
CA GLY A 8 29.51 -8.83 16.72
C GLY A 8 28.20 -9.38 17.27
N LEU A 9 27.68 -8.84 18.38
CA LEU A 9 26.40 -9.28 18.94
C LEU A 9 25.25 -9.15 17.93
N ARG A 10 25.13 -8.01 17.24
CA ARG A 10 24.10 -7.83 16.21
C ARG A 10 24.27 -8.83 15.06
N SER A 11 25.50 -9.02 14.58
CA SER A 11 25.79 -9.95 13.49
C SER A 11 25.50 -11.41 13.88
N SER A 12 25.74 -11.78 15.14
CA SER A 12 25.37 -13.10 15.67
C SER A 12 23.86 -13.28 15.82
N ILE A 13 23.12 -12.25 16.24
CA ILE A 13 21.65 -12.26 16.32
C ILE A 13 21.03 -12.39 14.91
N ASP A 14 21.53 -11.62 13.94
CA ASP A 14 21.05 -11.66 12.55
C ASP A 14 21.40 -13.01 11.85
N ALA A 15 22.40 -13.74 12.33
CA ALA A 15 22.84 -15.03 11.79
C ALA A 15 22.25 -16.27 12.49
N TYR A 16 21.85 -16.16 13.77
CA TYR A 16 21.36 -17.28 14.57
C TYR A 16 20.12 -16.87 15.36
N ASP A 17 18.97 -17.48 15.04
CA ASP A 17 17.66 -17.21 15.63
C ASP A 17 17.31 -18.10 16.86
N ASN A 18 18.10 -19.13 17.11
CA ASN A 18 17.84 -20.17 18.12
C ASN A 18 18.30 -19.77 19.54
N PHE A 19 17.70 -18.72 20.10
CA PHE A 19 17.92 -18.29 21.49
C PHE A 19 16.66 -17.64 22.11
N ASP A 20 16.66 -17.42 23.43
CA ASP A 20 15.56 -16.72 24.11
C ASP A 20 15.66 -15.19 23.88
N ASN A 21 14.96 -14.74 22.83
CA ASN A 21 14.81 -13.33 22.47
C ASN A 21 14.33 -12.44 23.63
N ILE A 22 13.47 -12.94 24.51
CA ILE A 22 12.83 -12.13 25.56
C ILE A 22 13.74 -11.98 26.76
N SER A 23 14.36 -13.07 27.23
CA SER A 23 15.33 -13.02 28.33
C SER A 23 16.58 -12.24 27.94
N LEU A 24 17.03 -12.35 26.68
CA LEU A 24 18.15 -11.55 26.17
C LEU A 24 17.81 -10.05 26.14
N ALA A 25 16.64 -9.68 25.59
CA ALA A 25 16.20 -8.29 25.53
C ALA A 25 16.07 -7.65 26.93
N GLN A 26 15.52 -8.38 27.92
CA GLN A 26 15.43 -7.89 29.30
C GLN A 26 16.79 -7.69 29.99
N ARG A 27 17.82 -8.46 29.61
CA ARG A 27 19.20 -8.24 30.10
C ARG A 27 19.85 -7.04 29.43
N LEU A 28 19.57 -6.83 28.14
CA LEU A 28 20.11 -5.72 27.34
C LEU A 28 19.45 -4.37 27.68
N GLU A 29 18.15 -4.32 28.02
CA GLU A 29 17.46 -3.09 28.46
C GLU A 29 18.14 -2.42 29.67
N LYS A 30 18.78 -3.21 30.55
CA LYS A 30 19.44 -2.72 31.76
C LYS A 30 20.88 -2.27 31.55
N HIS A 31 21.43 -2.39 30.33
CA HIS A 31 22.82 -2.02 30.05
C HIS A 31 22.97 -0.50 29.92
N GLU A 32 24.12 0.05 30.35
CA GLU A 32 24.35 1.50 30.37
C GLU A 32 24.50 2.11 28.96
N LEU A 33 25.11 1.36 28.03
CA LEU A 33 25.27 1.70 26.61
C LEU A 33 23.93 1.68 25.85
N THR A 34 23.64 2.77 25.14
CA THR A 34 22.46 2.93 24.26
C THR A 34 22.40 1.88 23.14
N GLU A 35 23.54 1.48 22.57
CA GLU A 35 23.56 0.53 21.45
C GLU A 35 23.06 -0.87 21.86
N PHE A 36 23.29 -1.30 23.10
CA PHE A 36 22.72 -2.57 23.59
C PHE A 36 21.22 -2.46 23.83
N ARG A 37 20.72 -1.31 24.31
CA ARG A 37 19.27 -1.06 24.44
C ARG A 37 18.58 -0.93 23.07
N ARG A 38 19.27 -0.39 22.07
CA ARG A 38 18.85 -0.40 20.66
C ARG A 38 18.72 -1.82 20.11
N ILE A 39 19.70 -2.69 20.37
CA ILE A 39 19.61 -4.12 20.02
C ILE A 39 18.45 -4.79 20.78
N SER A 40 18.19 -4.43 22.04
CA SER A 40 17.01 -4.92 22.78
C SER A 40 15.68 -4.52 22.11
N ALA A 41 15.55 -3.28 21.64
CA ALA A 41 14.37 -2.84 20.90
C ALA A 41 14.19 -3.61 19.57
N TYR A 42 15.28 -3.90 18.86
CA TYR A 42 15.28 -4.74 17.66
C TYR A 42 14.83 -6.19 17.96
N LEU A 43 15.28 -6.80 19.05
CA LEU A 43 14.82 -8.11 19.52
C LEU A 43 13.32 -8.11 19.87
N TYR A 44 12.83 -7.06 20.54
CA TYR A 44 11.40 -6.92 20.83
C TYR A 44 10.56 -6.77 19.56
N LYS A 45 11.04 -6.03 18.55
CA LYS A 45 10.44 -5.99 17.21
C LYS A 45 10.37 -7.40 16.60
N GLY A 46 11.47 -8.15 16.61
CA GLY A 46 11.52 -9.52 16.06
C GLY A 46 10.49 -10.47 16.69
N ASN A 47 10.22 -10.30 17.99
CA ASN A 47 9.19 -11.07 18.71
C ASN A 47 7.79 -10.39 18.71
N ASN A 48 7.49 -9.49 17.77
CA ASN A 48 6.20 -8.77 17.65
C ASN A 48 5.77 -7.99 18.92
N ARG A 49 6.70 -7.65 19.82
CA ARG A 49 6.43 -6.89 21.06
C ARG A 49 6.56 -5.39 20.86
N TRP A 50 5.81 -4.88 19.89
CA TRP A 50 5.86 -3.49 19.41
C TRP A 50 5.72 -2.44 20.52
N LYS A 51 4.82 -2.65 21.50
CA LYS A 51 4.64 -1.73 22.65
C LYS A 51 5.92 -1.60 23.48
N GLN A 52 6.57 -2.72 23.82
CA GLN A 52 7.81 -2.72 24.61
C GLN A 52 8.98 -2.12 23.81
N ALA A 53 9.07 -2.41 22.51
CA ALA A 53 10.08 -1.81 21.64
C ALA A 53 9.94 -0.27 21.57
N VAL A 54 8.73 0.24 21.38
CA VAL A 54 8.46 1.69 21.29
C VAL A 54 8.64 2.38 22.64
N GLU A 55 8.21 1.78 23.76
CA GLU A 55 8.50 2.29 25.11
C GLU A 55 10.01 2.40 25.39
N LEU A 56 10.80 1.42 24.95
CA LEU A 56 12.26 1.46 25.07
C LEU A 56 12.87 2.58 24.20
N CYS A 57 12.43 2.72 22.95
CA CYS A 57 12.86 3.83 22.10
C CYS A 57 12.44 5.21 22.65
N LYS A 58 11.29 5.33 23.35
CA LYS A 58 10.87 6.54 24.07
C LYS A 58 11.84 6.87 25.22
N LYS A 59 12.23 5.88 26.04
CA LYS A 59 13.24 6.05 27.11
C LYS A 59 14.59 6.53 26.56
N ASP A 60 15.02 5.95 25.44
CA ASP A 60 16.33 6.22 24.82
C ASP A 60 16.34 7.38 23.83
N ARG A 61 15.19 8.04 23.61
CA ARG A 61 15.02 9.13 22.62
C ARG A 61 15.48 8.74 21.21
N LEU A 62 15.28 7.47 20.86
CA LEU A 62 15.67 6.90 19.56
C LEU A 62 14.57 7.13 18.51
N TYR A 63 14.36 8.41 18.15
CA TYR A 63 13.22 8.84 17.36
C TYR A 63 13.10 8.13 15.99
N LYS A 64 14.20 7.99 15.24
CA LYS A 64 14.21 7.35 13.91
C LYS A 64 13.76 5.88 13.96
N ASP A 65 14.26 5.15 14.94
CA ASP A 65 13.96 3.73 15.12
C ASP A 65 12.51 3.58 15.63
N SER A 66 12.05 4.43 16.55
CA SER A 66 10.64 4.42 16.99
C SER A 66 9.64 4.64 15.86
N MET A 67 9.92 5.54 14.91
CA MET A 67 9.05 5.79 13.74
C MET A 67 9.02 4.59 12.81
N THR A 68 10.17 3.96 12.58
CA THR A 68 10.29 2.76 11.75
C THR A 68 9.50 1.60 12.37
N TYR A 69 9.67 1.37 13.68
CA TYR A 69 8.98 0.30 14.39
C TYR A 69 7.48 0.57 14.54
N ALA A 70 7.04 1.82 14.72
CA ALA A 70 5.62 2.18 14.71
C ALA A 70 4.98 1.89 13.35
N ALA A 71 5.60 2.30 12.25
CA ALA A 71 5.09 2.03 10.90
C ALA A 71 5.05 0.54 10.55
N GLU A 72 6.09 -0.23 10.92
CA GLU A 72 6.11 -1.68 10.76
C GLU A 72 5.07 -2.40 11.62
N SER A 73 4.78 -1.91 12.83
CA SER A 73 3.81 -2.53 13.75
C SER A 73 2.39 -2.57 13.21
N ARG A 74 2.04 -1.64 12.30
CA ARG A 74 0.69 -1.43 11.75
C ARG A 74 -0.41 -1.32 12.82
N GLN A 75 -0.08 -0.84 14.02
CA GLN A 75 -1.02 -0.59 15.12
C GLN A 75 -1.27 0.90 15.30
N VAL A 76 -2.50 1.34 14.99
CA VAL A 76 -2.93 2.75 15.11
C VAL A 76 -2.68 3.29 16.51
N ASP A 77 -3.05 2.53 17.55
CA ASP A 77 -2.87 2.89 18.96
C ASP A 77 -1.42 3.25 19.32
N ILE A 78 -0.45 2.51 18.76
CA ILE A 78 0.99 2.73 19.02
C ILE A 78 1.47 4.00 18.31
N ALA A 79 0.98 4.25 17.09
CA ALA A 79 1.33 5.45 16.34
C ALA A 79 0.72 6.72 16.97
N GLU A 80 -0.54 6.67 17.43
CA GLU A 80 -1.21 7.78 18.13
C GLU A 80 -0.51 8.10 19.48
N ASP A 81 -0.15 7.08 20.28
CA ASP A 81 0.62 7.26 21.52
C ASP A 81 2.06 7.75 21.29
N LEU A 82 2.72 7.34 20.19
CA LEU A 82 4.03 7.87 19.83
C LEU A 82 3.96 9.35 19.41
N ILE A 83 2.95 9.72 18.64
CA ILE A 83 2.72 11.11 18.19
C ILE A 83 2.36 12.03 19.36
N SER A 84 1.46 11.60 20.25
CA SER A 84 1.11 12.33 21.48
C SER A 84 2.35 12.61 22.35
N TRP A 85 3.27 11.66 22.44
CA TRP A 85 4.53 11.83 23.13
C TRP A 85 5.49 12.83 22.44
N PHE A 86 5.65 12.77 21.11
CA PHE A 86 6.45 13.76 20.36
C PHE A 86 5.96 15.19 20.54
N LEU A 87 4.64 15.39 20.59
CA LEU A 87 4.00 16.68 20.84
C LEU A 87 4.24 17.18 22.26
N THR A 88 4.28 16.26 23.23
CA THR A 88 4.60 16.56 24.64
C THR A 88 6.06 16.98 24.83
N GLU A 89 7.01 16.32 24.16
CA GLU A 89 8.43 16.76 24.12
C GLU A 89 8.67 17.99 23.22
N LYS A 90 7.66 18.48 22.49
CA LYS A 90 7.73 19.61 21.54
C LYS A 90 8.72 19.39 20.38
N LEU A 91 8.85 18.16 19.91
CA LEU A 91 9.72 17.78 18.80
C LEU A 91 8.98 17.86 17.45
N PHE A 92 8.77 19.08 16.98
CA PHE A 92 7.94 19.37 15.79
C PHE A 92 8.49 18.77 14.48
N GLU A 93 9.81 18.70 14.32
CA GLU A 93 10.45 18.02 13.18
C GLU A 93 10.19 16.51 13.19
N CYS A 94 10.21 15.90 14.38
CA CYS A 94 9.92 14.47 14.55
C CYS A 94 8.44 14.16 14.29
N PHE A 95 7.54 15.06 14.68
CA PHE A 95 6.12 14.97 14.35
C PHE A 95 5.91 14.88 12.82
N GLY A 96 6.46 15.84 12.05
CA GLY A 96 6.36 15.82 10.59
C GLY A 96 6.94 14.56 9.94
N ALA A 97 8.11 14.10 10.38
CA ALA A 97 8.70 12.85 9.89
C ALA A 97 7.84 11.61 10.21
N CYS A 98 7.20 11.58 11.38
CA CYS A 98 6.31 10.50 11.77
C CYS A 98 5.04 10.43 10.91
N LEU A 99 4.49 11.58 10.49
CA LEU A 99 3.34 11.64 9.58
C LEU A 99 3.62 10.96 8.23
N PHE A 100 4.79 11.23 7.63
CA PHE A 100 5.20 10.60 6.38
C PHE A 100 5.47 9.10 6.54
N GLN A 101 6.15 8.68 7.62
CA GLN A 101 6.51 7.29 7.82
C GLN A 101 5.31 6.39 8.17
N CYS A 102 4.27 6.95 8.78
CA CYS A 102 3.04 6.24 9.18
C CYS A 102 1.81 6.60 8.31
N TYR A 103 2.02 7.03 7.05
CA TYR A 103 0.98 7.64 6.21
C TYR A 103 -0.35 6.85 6.14
N ASP A 104 -0.29 5.54 5.93
CA ASP A 104 -1.46 4.65 5.80
C ASP A 104 -2.19 4.37 7.12
N LEU A 105 -1.54 4.62 8.26
CA LEU A 105 -1.96 4.16 9.58
C LEU A 105 -2.61 5.27 10.42
N LEU A 106 -2.37 6.52 10.07
CA LEU A 106 -2.83 7.68 10.82
C LEU A 106 -4.19 8.18 10.35
N ARG A 107 -5.05 8.52 11.30
CA ARG A 107 -6.35 9.14 11.03
C ARG A 107 -6.17 10.65 10.84
N PRO A 108 -6.51 11.24 9.67
CA PRO A 108 -6.32 12.67 9.42
C PRO A 108 -7.00 13.57 10.46
N ASP A 109 -8.16 13.17 10.98
CA ASP A 109 -8.92 13.90 11.99
C ASP A 109 -8.13 14.08 13.30
N VAL A 110 -7.49 13.00 13.78
CA VAL A 110 -6.68 13.00 15.01
C VAL A 110 -5.42 13.83 14.81
N ILE A 111 -4.78 13.73 13.64
CA ILE A 111 -3.61 14.55 13.31
C ILE A 111 -3.97 16.03 13.23
N LEU A 112 -5.13 16.38 12.66
CA LEU A 112 -5.60 17.77 12.59
C LEU A 112 -5.92 18.34 13.97
N GLU A 113 -6.60 17.58 14.83
CA GLU A 113 -6.88 18.02 16.21
C GLU A 113 -5.58 18.27 16.98
N LEU A 114 -4.61 17.35 16.88
CA LEU A 114 -3.33 17.47 17.56
C LEU A 114 -2.48 18.62 17.00
N ALA A 115 -2.39 18.77 15.68
CA ALA A 115 -1.65 19.87 15.06
C ALA A 115 -2.25 21.24 15.41
N TRP A 116 -3.58 21.35 15.51
CA TRP A 116 -4.27 22.57 15.90
C TRP A 116 -4.10 22.91 17.39
N ARG A 117 -4.22 21.92 18.30
CA ARG A 117 -4.01 22.12 19.74
C ARG A 117 -2.60 22.58 20.11
N HIS A 118 -1.60 22.23 19.31
CA HIS A 118 -0.19 22.53 19.58
C HIS A 118 0.39 23.67 18.70
N ASP A 119 -0.42 24.26 17.81
CA ASP A 119 -0.01 25.33 16.87
C ASP A 119 1.10 24.91 15.88
N ILE A 120 1.04 23.67 15.38
CA ILE A 120 2.05 23.05 14.47
C ILE A 120 1.43 22.73 13.10
N MET A 121 0.41 23.47 12.68
CA MET A 121 -0.31 23.16 11.44
C MET A 121 0.60 23.22 10.21
N ASP A 122 1.58 24.13 10.17
CA ASP A 122 2.51 24.29 9.03
C ASP A 122 3.27 23.01 8.66
N PHE A 123 3.63 22.17 9.65
CA PHE A 123 4.30 20.89 9.41
C PHE A 123 3.31 19.77 9.00
N ALA A 124 2.03 19.90 9.35
CA ALA A 124 0.98 18.96 8.97
C ALA A 124 0.38 19.25 7.57
N MET A 125 0.47 20.49 7.08
CA MET A 125 -0.13 20.93 5.81
C MET A 125 0.28 20.08 4.59
N PRO A 126 1.57 19.73 4.36
CA PRO A 126 1.94 18.91 3.21
C PRO A 126 1.31 17.50 3.22
N TYR A 127 1.25 16.89 4.42
CA TYR A 127 0.59 15.60 4.63
C TYR A 127 -0.91 15.69 4.35
N MET A 128 -1.59 16.71 4.89
CA MET A 128 -3.03 16.91 4.69
C MET A 128 -3.39 17.13 3.21
N ILE A 129 -2.62 17.94 2.49
CA ILE A 129 -2.81 18.16 1.05
C ILE A 129 -2.67 16.85 0.26
N GLN A 130 -1.71 16.00 0.61
CA GLN A 130 -1.51 14.71 -0.04
C GLN A 130 -2.69 13.76 0.19
N VAL A 131 -3.16 13.64 1.44
CA VAL A 131 -4.33 12.82 1.80
C VAL A 131 -5.60 13.32 1.10
N MET A 132 -5.87 14.63 1.12
CA MET A 132 -7.05 15.21 0.47
C MET A 132 -7.02 14.96 -1.05
N ARG A 133 -5.87 15.15 -1.70
CA ARG A 133 -5.69 14.86 -3.13
C ARG A 133 -5.93 13.40 -3.46
N GLU A 134 -5.41 12.48 -2.63
CA GLU A 134 -5.59 11.05 -2.84
C GLU A 134 -7.05 10.61 -2.61
N TYR A 135 -7.72 11.17 -1.60
CA TYR A 135 -9.13 10.90 -1.33
C TYR A 135 -10.03 11.35 -2.50
N ILE A 136 -9.86 12.60 -2.97
CA ILE A 136 -10.55 13.11 -4.17
C ILE A 136 -10.25 12.21 -5.38
N SER A 137 -8.97 11.90 -5.65
CA SER A 137 -8.58 11.03 -6.77
C SER A 137 -9.11 9.59 -6.69
N LYS A 138 -9.48 9.11 -5.49
CA LYS A 138 -10.14 7.81 -5.28
C LYS A 138 -11.65 7.91 -5.48
N VAL A 139 -12.27 8.98 -4.97
CA VAL A 139 -13.70 9.27 -5.18
C VAL A 139 -14.00 9.46 -6.67
N ASP A 140 -13.22 10.27 -7.39
CA ASP A 140 -13.39 10.50 -8.84
C ASP A 140 -13.35 9.18 -9.64
N LYS A 141 -12.44 8.26 -9.27
CA LYS A 141 -12.32 6.93 -9.91
C LYS A 141 -13.47 6.01 -9.55
N LEU A 142 -13.99 6.07 -8.33
CA LEU A 142 -15.15 5.30 -7.91
C LEU A 142 -16.40 5.78 -8.64
N GLU A 143 -16.63 7.10 -8.70
CA GLU A 143 -17.73 7.71 -9.45
C GLU A 143 -17.71 7.33 -10.93
N GLN A 144 -16.54 7.42 -11.59
CA GLN A 144 -16.37 6.94 -12.96
C GLN A 144 -16.63 5.44 -13.10
N SER A 145 -16.22 4.62 -12.13
CA SER A 145 -16.44 3.17 -12.18
C SER A 145 -17.89 2.77 -11.96
N ASP A 146 -18.63 3.51 -11.13
CA ASP A 146 -20.06 3.29 -10.91
C ASP A 146 -20.89 3.83 -12.07
N GLN A 147 -20.53 4.98 -12.67
CA GLN A 147 -21.14 5.45 -13.93
C GLN A 147 -20.99 4.39 -15.04
N VAL A 148 -19.79 3.87 -15.28
CA VAL A 148 -19.55 2.80 -16.27
C VAL A 148 -20.33 1.52 -15.93
N ARG A 149 -20.51 1.18 -14.64
CA ARG A 149 -21.34 0.04 -14.23
C ARG A 149 -22.83 0.30 -14.50
N THR A 150 -23.35 1.47 -14.17
CA THR A 150 -24.73 1.87 -14.46
C THR A 150 -24.98 1.83 -15.96
N GLU A 151 -24.09 2.36 -16.79
CA GLU A 151 -24.17 2.28 -18.25
C GLU A 151 -24.16 0.81 -18.78
N ILE A 152 -23.36 -0.07 -18.18
CA ILE A 152 -23.31 -1.51 -18.54
C ILE A 152 -24.59 -2.25 -18.10
N GLU A 153 -25.17 -1.89 -16.95
CA GLU A 153 -26.42 -2.47 -16.47
C GLU A 153 -27.62 -1.97 -17.29
N GLU A 154 -27.68 -0.67 -17.60
CA GLU A 154 -28.69 -0.09 -18.50
C GLU A 154 -28.58 -0.67 -19.91
N THR A 155 -27.38 -0.84 -20.48
CA THR A 155 -27.19 -1.45 -21.81
C THR A 155 -27.40 -2.97 -21.83
N ASN A 156 -27.34 -3.68 -20.70
CA ASN A 156 -27.77 -5.08 -20.63
C ASN A 156 -29.29 -5.21 -20.46
N ASN A 157 -29.92 -4.36 -19.64
CA ASN A 157 -31.37 -4.39 -19.40
C ASN A 157 -32.18 -3.85 -20.59
N SER A 158 -31.55 -3.02 -21.44
CA SER A 158 -32.14 -2.49 -22.68
C SER A 158 -31.87 -3.33 -23.94
N LYS A 159 -31.22 -4.50 -23.84
CA LYS A 159 -31.18 -5.48 -24.95
C LYS A 159 -32.58 -6.06 -25.16
N PRO A 160 -33.27 -5.74 -26.27
CA PRO A 160 -34.54 -6.39 -26.57
C PRO A 160 -34.28 -7.86 -26.90
N ILE A 161 -35.23 -8.73 -26.59
CA ILE A 161 -35.25 -10.10 -27.11
C ILE A 161 -35.17 -10.01 -28.64
N ASP A 162 -34.15 -10.64 -29.22
CA ASP A 162 -33.76 -10.44 -30.61
C ASP A 162 -34.88 -10.81 -31.60
N PHE A 163 -35.55 -9.78 -32.12
CA PHE A 163 -36.61 -9.89 -33.13
C PHE A 163 -36.07 -9.72 -34.57
N SER A 164 -34.74 -9.77 -34.77
CA SER A 164 -34.13 -9.63 -36.11
C SER A 164 -34.18 -10.89 -36.96
N ALA A 165 -34.62 -12.03 -36.39
CA ALA A 165 -34.75 -13.31 -37.08
C ALA A 165 -35.95 -13.42 -38.06
N GLN A 166 -36.41 -12.31 -38.64
CA GLN A 166 -37.43 -12.29 -39.70
C GLN A 166 -36.91 -11.49 -40.92
N GLY A 167 -36.39 -12.23 -41.90
CA GLY A 167 -35.91 -11.69 -43.17
C GLY A 167 -37.01 -11.04 -44.02
N PRO A 168 -36.63 -10.27 -45.06
CA PRO A 168 -37.53 -9.37 -45.76
C PRO A 168 -38.71 -10.09 -46.43
N LEU A 169 -39.92 -9.63 -46.09
CA LEU A 169 -41.19 -10.06 -46.67
C LEU A 169 -41.28 -9.69 -48.16
N MET A 170 -41.32 -10.68 -49.04
CA MET A 170 -41.69 -10.52 -50.46
C MET A 170 -42.79 -11.52 -50.81
N ILE A 171 -43.91 -11.02 -51.33
CA ILE A 171 -45.14 -11.80 -51.50
C ILE A 171 -45.38 -12.18 -52.97
N THR A 172 -45.58 -13.48 -53.22
CA THR A 172 -46.27 -14.14 -54.37
C THR A 172 -45.81 -13.88 -55.82
N GLY A 173 -45.38 -14.95 -56.50
CA GLY A 173 -45.34 -15.08 -57.97
C GLY A 173 -44.66 -16.39 -58.43
N PRO A 174 -45.28 -17.27 -59.24
CA PRO A 174 -44.81 -18.66 -59.37
C PRO A 174 -43.95 -18.96 -60.60
N GLY A 175 -42.95 -19.84 -60.45
CA GLY A 175 -42.32 -20.53 -61.58
C GLY A 175 -40.86 -20.96 -61.34
N MET A 176 -40.55 -22.23 -61.65
CA MET A 176 -39.20 -22.79 -61.91
C MET A 176 -38.06 -22.33 -60.97
N GLY A 177 -37.66 -23.07 -59.93
CA GLY A 177 -37.14 -24.43 -60.05
C GLY A 177 -35.61 -24.46 -60.22
N ILE A 178 -34.99 -25.47 -59.61
CA ILE A 178 -33.58 -25.94 -59.75
C ILE A 178 -32.61 -25.60 -58.60
N TYR A 179 -31.93 -26.68 -58.22
CA TYR A 179 -31.11 -27.00 -57.05
C TYR A 179 -29.67 -26.39 -57.09
N PRO A 180 -28.80 -26.65 -56.08
CA PRO A 180 -27.60 -25.89 -55.70
C PRO A 180 -26.32 -26.55 -56.35
N PRO A 181 -25.11 -26.79 -55.75
CA PRO A 181 -24.44 -26.48 -54.46
C PRO A 181 -23.14 -25.63 -54.70
N ALA A 182 -22.01 -25.63 -53.95
CA ALA A 182 -21.53 -26.43 -52.81
C ALA A 182 -20.38 -25.79 -52.01
N GLY A 183 -20.29 -26.09 -50.71
CA GLY A 183 -19.03 -26.25 -49.97
C GLY A 183 -18.30 -24.98 -49.45
N ALA A 184 -17.36 -25.08 -48.51
CA ALA A 184 -17.00 -26.19 -47.60
C ALA A 184 -16.03 -25.68 -46.48
N TYR A 185 -15.56 -26.59 -45.61
CA TYR A 185 -14.39 -26.55 -44.68
C TYR A 185 -13.47 -25.29 -44.63
N GLY A 186 -12.81 -24.91 -43.54
CA GLY A 186 -12.61 -25.53 -42.23
C GLY A 186 -11.31 -25.02 -41.57
N ALA A 187 -11.30 -24.95 -40.23
CA ALA A 187 -10.16 -24.87 -39.29
C ALA A 187 -8.80 -24.22 -39.67
N GLY A 188 -8.40 -23.20 -38.88
CA GLY A 188 -7.06 -23.15 -38.26
C GLY A 188 -5.98 -22.25 -38.87
N VAL A 189 -5.65 -21.14 -38.20
CA VAL A 189 -4.44 -20.30 -38.40
C VAL A 189 -4.02 -19.81 -37.00
N VAL A 190 -2.97 -20.35 -36.35
CA VAL A 190 -1.52 -20.10 -36.53
C VAL A 190 -1.08 -18.70 -36.04
N TYR A 191 -0.18 -18.68 -35.07
CA TYR A 191 0.42 -17.47 -34.47
C TYR A 191 1.31 -16.69 -35.47
N PRO A 192 1.29 -15.35 -35.47
CA PRO A 192 2.22 -14.53 -36.26
C PRO A 192 3.57 -14.29 -35.52
N PRO A 193 4.72 -14.35 -36.23
CA PRO A 193 6.04 -14.10 -35.65
C PRO A 193 6.42 -12.60 -35.63
N TYR A 194 7.26 -12.23 -34.67
CA TYR A 194 7.87 -10.90 -34.54
C TYR A 194 8.85 -10.61 -35.70
N GLY A 195 8.85 -9.39 -36.25
CA GLY A 195 9.76 -9.03 -37.34
C GLY A 195 10.12 -7.54 -37.44
N GLY A 196 11.40 -7.28 -37.72
CA GLY A 196 11.87 -6.15 -38.54
C GLY A 196 11.93 -4.76 -37.91
N ALA A 197 13.12 -4.35 -37.45
CA ALA A 197 13.44 -2.93 -37.23
C ALA A 197 13.81 -2.23 -38.57
N PRO A 198 13.27 -1.04 -38.90
CA PRO A 198 13.64 -0.31 -40.11
C PRO A 198 14.87 0.60 -39.88
N GLY A 199 15.85 0.54 -40.79
CA GLY A 199 16.94 1.52 -40.86
C GLY A 199 16.58 2.76 -41.69
N TYR A 200 17.17 3.90 -41.36
CA TYR A 200 17.00 5.17 -42.08
C TYR A 200 18.29 5.56 -42.84
N PRO A 201 18.21 6.11 -44.08
CA PRO A 201 19.40 6.38 -44.89
C PRO A 201 19.91 7.83 -44.84
N GLY A 202 21.24 7.95 -44.84
CA GLY A 202 22.06 8.89 -45.63
C GLY A 202 21.79 10.41 -45.59
N TYR A 203 22.79 11.15 -45.11
CA TYR A 203 23.69 11.94 -45.97
C TYR A 203 25.08 12.06 -45.33
#